data_AF-A0A0B4DIU7-F1
#
_entry.id   AF-A0A0B4DIU7-F1
#
_cell.length_a   1.000
_cell.length_b   1.000
_cell.length_c   1.000
_cell.angle_alpha   90.00
_cell.angle_beta   90.00
_cell.angle_gamma   90.00
#
_symmetry.space_group_name_H-M   'P 1'
#
loop_
_entity.id
_entity.type
_entity.pdbx_description
1 polymer ?
#
loop_
_entity_poly.entity_id
_entity_poly.type
_entity_poly.pdbx_seq_one_letter_code
_entity_poly.pdbx_strand_id
1 'polypeptide(L)'
;MTDFGDGGATDPFDGNDEMVAAAGHEETPESIAEDVRHEIQLGHVQDDVAHVLEERFEEAGINARPEDVDDLAEEIERDASS
;
A
#
# COMPACT_ATOMS: atom_id res chain seq x y z
N MET A 1 53.37 -9.10 -14.32
CA MET A 1 52.75 -8.35 -15.42
C MET A 1 51.27 -8.69 -15.37
N THR A 2 50.51 -7.93 -14.62
CA THR A 2 49.06 -8.14 -14.44
C THR A 2 48.40 -7.03 -15.25
N ASP A 3 47.89 -7.43 -16.41
CA ASP A 3 47.10 -6.62 -17.33
C ASP A 3 45.65 -6.72 -16.87
N PHE A 4 45.08 -5.62 -16.38
CA PHE A 4 43.65 -5.43 -16.27
C PHE A 4 43.35 -4.08 -16.91
N GLY A 5 42.89 -4.17 -18.16
CA GLY A 5 42.51 -3.05 -18.99
C GLY A 5 41.39 -2.23 -18.36
N ASP A 6 41.68 -0.94 -18.28
CA ASP A 6 40.78 0.20 -18.27
C ASP A 6 39.64 0.03 -19.30
N GLY A 7 38.40 0.33 -18.89
CA GLY A 7 37.25 0.25 -19.78
C GLY A 7 35.91 0.26 -19.04
N GLY A 8 35.55 1.41 -18.47
CA GLY A 8 34.22 1.63 -17.93
C GLY A 8 34.03 3.08 -17.55
N ALA A 9 33.56 3.87 -18.51
CA ALA A 9 33.19 5.27 -18.35
C ALA A 9 32.38 5.48 -17.05
N THR A 10 32.85 6.39 -16.21
CA THR A 10 32.00 7.03 -15.20
C THR A 10 30.99 7.89 -15.93
N ASP A 11 29.86 7.29 -16.32
CA ASP A 11 28.72 8.00 -16.88
C ASP A 11 28.15 8.97 -15.82
N PRO A 12 28.03 10.28 -16.13
CA PRO A 12 27.60 11.32 -15.20
C PRO A 12 26.07 11.38 -15.00
N PHE A 13 25.37 10.25 -15.17
CA PHE A 13 23.94 10.11 -14.86
C PHE A 13 23.69 9.61 -13.41
N ASP A 14 24.72 9.62 -12.56
CA ASP A 14 24.63 9.36 -11.10
C ASP A 14 24.03 10.54 -10.32
N GLY A 15 23.43 11.51 -11.01
CA GLY A 15 22.95 12.74 -10.40
C GLY A 15 21.60 13.14 -10.95
N ASN A 16 20.56 12.73 -10.22
CA ASN A 16 19.26 13.39 -10.17
C ASN A 16 18.20 12.95 -11.20
N ASP A 17 17.63 11.78 -10.92
CA ASP A 17 16.18 11.59 -10.98
C ASP A 17 15.88 10.87 -9.66
N GLU A 18 15.51 11.54 -8.57
CA GLU A 18 14.10 11.82 -8.23
C GLU A 18 13.12 10.74 -8.74
N MET A 19 13.57 9.48 -8.78
CA MET A 19 12.69 8.33 -8.81
C MET A 19 12.03 8.31 -7.44
N VAL A 20 10.90 9.03 -7.39
CA VAL A 20 9.65 8.63 -6.78
C VAL A 20 9.92 7.63 -5.70
N ALA A 21 9.81 8.06 -4.44
CA ALA A 21 9.62 7.18 -3.31
C ALA A 21 8.86 5.97 -3.84
N ALA A 22 9.59 4.87 -4.08
CA ALA A 22 8.97 3.60 -4.23
C ALA A 22 8.47 3.37 -2.82
N ALA A 23 7.31 3.95 -2.52
CA ALA A 23 6.25 3.25 -1.87
C ALA A 23 6.26 1.87 -2.53
N GLY A 24 7.12 0.98 -2.01
CA GLY A 24 6.60 -0.31 -1.66
C GLY A 24 5.32 0.04 -0.95
N HIS A 25 4.20 -0.18 -1.65
CA HIS A 25 2.93 -0.35 -0.99
C HIS A 25 3.19 -1.51 -0.03
N GLU A 26 3.78 -1.20 1.12
CA GLU A 26 3.63 -2.03 2.29
C GLU A 26 2.13 -1.95 2.50
N GLU A 27 1.45 -3.01 2.09
CA GLU A 27 0.03 -3.20 2.33
C GLU A 27 -0.10 -3.21 3.85
N THR A 28 -0.36 -2.01 4.37
CA THR A 28 -0.55 -1.72 5.78
C THR A 28 -2.05 -1.63 6.01
N PRO A 29 -2.51 -1.91 7.25
CA PRO A 29 -3.93 -1.85 7.55
C PRO A 29 -4.54 -0.47 7.23
N GLU A 30 -3.78 0.60 7.47
CA GLU A 30 -4.18 1.97 7.18
C GLU A 30 -4.28 2.24 5.66
N SER A 31 -3.33 1.73 4.86
CA SER A 31 -3.36 1.90 3.40
C SER A 31 -4.51 1.13 2.74
N ILE A 32 -4.82 -0.06 3.25
CA ILE A 32 -5.95 -0.86 2.77
C ILE A 32 -7.26 -0.19 3.18
N ALA A 33 -7.36 0.33 4.40
CA ALA A 33 -8.52 1.10 4.84
C ALA A 33 -8.77 2.33 3.96
N GLU A 34 -7.71 3.02 3.55
CA GLU A 34 -7.78 4.13 2.61
C GLU A 34 -8.27 3.71 1.20
N ASP A 35 -7.93 2.50 0.75
CA ASP A 35 -8.43 1.96 -0.52
C ASP A 35 -9.92 1.61 -0.40
N VAL A 36 -10.30 0.87 0.65
CA VAL A 36 -11.68 0.45 0.89
C VAL A 36 -12.62 1.64 1.10
N ARG A 37 -12.20 2.70 1.82
CA ARG A 37 -13.02 3.92 1.94
C ARG A 37 -13.31 4.53 0.57
N HIS A 38 -12.34 4.53 -0.33
CA HIS A 38 -12.48 5.13 -1.65
C HIS A 38 -13.40 4.26 -2.51
N GLU A 39 -13.30 2.93 -2.40
CA GLU A 39 -14.23 2.00 -3.04
C GLU A 39 -15.68 2.22 -2.55
N ILE A 40 -15.90 2.44 -1.25
CA ILE A 40 -17.25 2.76 -0.71
C ILE A 40 -17.78 4.07 -1.29
N GLN A 41 -16.97 5.13 -1.30
CA GLN A 41 -17.36 6.43 -1.86
C GLN A 41 -17.73 6.36 -3.34
N LEU A 42 -17.07 5.47 -4.10
CA LEU A 42 -17.37 5.18 -5.49
C LEU A 42 -18.58 4.25 -5.69
N GLY A 43 -19.10 3.66 -4.61
CA GLY A 43 -20.19 2.68 -4.63
C GLY A 43 -19.77 1.28 -5.10
N HIS A 44 -18.49 0.94 -4.94
CA HIS A 44 -17.91 -0.35 -5.33
C HIS A 44 -17.96 -1.41 -4.22
N VAL A 45 -18.15 -1.00 -2.96
CA VAL A 45 -18.35 -1.92 -1.84
C VAL A 45 -19.84 -2.20 -1.66
N GLN A 46 -20.24 -3.46 -1.85
CA GLN A 46 -21.61 -3.92 -1.63
C GLN A 46 -21.77 -4.84 -0.42
N ASP A 47 -20.68 -5.46 0.02
CA ASP A 47 -20.61 -6.29 1.22
C ASP A 47 -20.22 -5.44 2.44
N ASP A 48 -20.26 -6.04 3.63
CA ASP A 48 -19.89 -5.35 4.87
C ASP A 48 -18.41 -4.94 4.84
N VAL A 49 -18.11 -3.71 5.26
CA VAL A 49 -16.75 -3.14 5.22
C VAL A 49 -15.74 -4.00 5.99
N ALA A 50 -16.15 -4.53 7.15
CA ALA A 50 -15.32 -5.43 7.95
C ALA A 50 -14.94 -6.71 7.20
N HIS A 51 -15.85 -7.27 6.39
CA HIS A 51 -15.56 -8.46 5.58
C HIS A 51 -14.52 -8.16 4.50
N VAL A 52 -14.70 -7.04 3.79
CA VAL A 52 -13.76 -6.61 2.74
C VAL A 52 -12.37 -6.33 3.31
N LEU A 53 -12.29 -5.70 4.49
CA LEU A 53 -11.03 -5.46 5.18
C LEU A 53 -10.34 -6.76 5.61
N GLU A 54 -11.11 -7.72 6.16
CA GLU A 54 -10.59 -9.04 6.54
C GLU A 54 -9.97 -9.75 5.32
N GLU A 55 -10.71 -9.81 4.21
CA GLU A 55 -10.22 -10.39 2.95
C GLU A 55 -8.92 -9.71 2.50
N ARG A 56 -8.89 -8.38 2.49
CA ARG A 56 -7.70 -7.63 2.06
C ARG A 56 -6.51 -7.78 2.99
N PHE A 57 -6.75 -7.89 4.29
CA PHE A 57 -5.70 -8.16 5.26
C PHE A 57 -5.12 -9.56 5.07
N GLU A 58 -5.98 -10.57 4.83
CA GLU A 58 -5.52 -11.91 4.52
C GLU A 58 -4.72 -11.96 3.22
N GLU A 59 -5.18 -11.26 2.16
CA GLU A 59 -4.47 -11.14 0.88
C GLU A 59 -3.09 -10.47 1.04
N ALA A 60 -3.02 -9.42 1.85
CA ALA A 60 -1.79 -8.70 2.17
C ALA A 60 -0.89 -9.42 3.20
N GLY A 61 -1.35 -10.53 3.78
CA GLY A 61 -0.63 -11.26 4.84
C GLY A 61 -0.57 -10.51 6.18
N ILE A 62 -1.48 -9.57 6.42
CA ILE A 62 -1.63 -8.81 7.66
C ILE A 62 -2.47 -9.61 8.64
N ASN A 63 -1.90 -9.89 9.82
CA ASN A 63 -2.66 -10.52 10.90
C ASN A 63 -3.29 -9.44 11.79
N ALA A 64 -4.47 -8.97 11.42
CA ALA A 64 -5.29 -8.13 12.28
C ALA A 64 -6.22 -9.01 13.14
N ARG A 65 -6.56 -8.51 14.34
CA ARG A 65 -7.62 -9.15 15.12
C ARG A 65 -8.98 -8.70 14.60
N PRO A 66 -10.02 -9.51 14.75
CA PRO A 66 -11.38 -9.10 14.35
C PRO A 66 -11.82 -7.81 15.05
N GLU A 67 -11.45 -7.60 16.33
CA GLU A 67 -11.73 -6.36 17.06
C GLU A 67 -11.13 -5.13 16.36
N ASP A 68 -9.88 -5.21 15.88
CA ASP A 68 -9.20 -4.12 15.18
C ASP A 68 -9.81 -3.89 13.77
N VAL A 69 -10.30 -4.94 13.12
CA VAL A 69 -10.97 -4.86 11.81
C VAL A 69 -12.33 -4.19 11.94
N ASP A 70 -13.12 -4.56 12.96
CA ASP A 70 -14.41 -3.95 13.26
C ASP A 70 -14.25 -2.46 13.58
N ASP A 71 -13.31 -2.10 14.46
CA ASP A 71 -13.03 -0.69 14.80
C ASP A 71 -12.67 0.13 13.54
N LEU A 72 -11.82 -0.43 12.68
CA LEU A 72 -11.39 0.23 11.44
C LEU A 72 -12.52 0.35 10.42
N ALA A 73 -13.39 -0.66 10.32
CA ALA A 73 -14.57 -0.62 9.47
C ALA A 73 -15.51 0.52 9.90
N GLU A 74 -15.79 0.65 11.19
CA GLU A 74 -16.61 1.74 11.73
C GLU A 74 -16.03 3.13 11.42
N GLU A 75 -14.70 3.28 11.50
CA GLU A 75 -14.00 4.52 11.14
C GLU A 75 -14.15 4.85 9.65
N ILE A 76 -13.96 3.86 8.78
CA ILE A 76 -14.10 4.00 7.32
C ILE A 76 -15.53 4.38 6.94
N GLU A 77 -16.54 3.70 7.48
CA GLU A 77 -17.95 3.98 7.17
C GLU A 77 -18.35 5.39 7.57
N ARG A 78 -17.87 5.85 8.74
CA ARG A 78 -18.10 7.23 9.20
C ARG A 78 -17.45 8.24 8.26
N ASP A 79 -16.22 7.99 7.84
CA ASP A 79 -15.46 8.89 6.97
C ASP A 79 -16.03 8.93 5.55
N ALA A 80 -16.41 7.77 5.00
CA ALA A 80 -17.03 7.66 3.68
C ALA A 80 -18.42 8.32 3.59
N SER A 81 -19.12 8.46 4.72
CA SER A 81 -20.41 9.12 4.80
C SER A 81 -20.34 10.66 4.95
N SER A 82 -19.16 11.27 5.08
CA SER A 82 -18.99 12.72 5.27
C SER A 82 -18.92 13.51 3.95
#